data_AF-A0A2U1PQL5-F1
#
_entry.id   AF-A0A2U1PQL5-F1
#
_cell.length_a   1.000
_cell.length_b   1.000
_cell.length_c   1.000
_cell.angle_alpha   90.00
_cell.angle_beta   90.00
_cell.angle_gamma   90.00
#
_symmetry.space_group_name_H-M   'P 1'
#
loop_
_entity.id
_entity.type
_entity.pdbx_description
1 polymer ?
#
loop_
_entity_poly.entity_id
_entity_poly.type
_entity_poly.pdbx_seq_one_letter_code
_entity_poly.pdbx_strand_id
1 'polypeptide(L)'
;MVVMSWYLGMQEIFAMHRVGIAGSASNSVRPRKEKRFTYVLNDADDNKHCAGVNCLAVLKPSQPDNSSYLFTGSRDGTLKRWELSEEDATCSATFESHVDWVNDAVLAGGNTLVSCSSDTTIKTWDSLSNGTCTRTFRQHSDYVTCLAAAERNSNIVASGGMGGEVFLWDLEAALAPLNKSSEAADDDRPSATNGSGSSVPVTSLRTISSSNSISLQANVPQGYVPIAAKGHKESVYALAMNETGNLLVSGGTEKVPVYKEPTLSIDGIPGIVQCEIMNNRRHVLTKDNAGSVKLWEITRGVCIQNYGPVSFEKKKEELFEMVSIPAWFSVDSKLGNLSVHLDTPQCFSAEMYSADLNITEKAEDDKVNLARETLKGLLAHWLSKKKHKPVSQSLVNGEIPSGRDISTRSITLSKVEADGNAENDCAVYPPFEFSTVTPPSIITEGSHNGQWRKKITEMDGTEDEKDLPWWVLDCILHNRMPPREHTK
;
A
#
# COMPACT_ATOMS: atom_id res chain seq x y z
N MET A 1 -11.40 14.27 10.30
CA MET A 1 -11.26 15.42 9.36
C MET A 1 -11.62 14.89 7.98
N VAL A 2 -12.90 14.62 7.75
CA VAL A 2 -13.38 13.93 6.53
C VAL A 2 -13.19 14.86 5.34
N VAL A 3 -12.39 14.45 4.38
CA VAL A 3 -12.11 15.23 3.17
C VAL A 3 -12.93 14.62 2.04
N MET A 4 -14.05 15.27 1.72
CA MET A 4 -14.60 15.27 0.38
C MET A 4 -14.19 16.61 -0.24
N SER A 5 -13.01 16.66 -0.88
CA SER A 5 -12.59 17.83 -1.65
C SER A 5 -12.75 17.52 -3.13
N TRP A 6 -13.86 17.98 -3.70
CA TRP A 6 -13.82 18.51 -5.05
C TRP A 6 -13.16 19.89 -4.98
N TYR A 7 -11.93 19.98 -5.47
CA TYR A 7 -11.39 21.23 -5.99
C TYR A 7 -11.01 20.97 -7.44
N LEU A 8 -11.76 21.57 -8.36
CA LEU A 8 -11.31 21.80 -9.72
C LEU A 8 -10.10 22.76 -9.66
N GLY A 9 -8.91 22.19 -9.60
CA GLY A 9 -7.73 22.82 -10.15
C GLY A 9 -7.63 22.39 -11.62
N MET A 10 -7.98 23.28 -12.54
CA MET A 10 -7.63 23.14 -13.94
C MET A 10 -6.09 23.05 -14.05
N GLN A 11 -5.57 21.83 -14.10
CA GLN A 11 -4.45 21.47 -14.96
C GLN A 11 -4.96 20.30 -15.81
N GLU A 12 -4.85 20.44 -17.12
CA GLU A 12 -5.24 19.42 -18.09
C GLU A 12 -4.51 18.10 -17.80
N ILE A 13 -5.15 17.22 -17.02
CA ILE A 13 -4.80 15.82 -16.96
C ILE A 13 -5.46 15.18 -18.18
N PHE A 14 -4.69 14.95 -19.24
CA PHE A 14 -5.08 14.10 -20.35
C PHE A 14 -5.16 12.64 -19.86
N ALA A 15 -6.21 12.29 -19.14
CA ALA A 15 -6.63 10.90 -19.00
C ALA A 15 -7.44 10.53 -20.25
N MET A 16 -6.76 10.05 -21.29
CA MET A 16 -7.43 9.39 -22.42
C MET A 16 -8.11 8.11 -21.91
N HIS A 17 -9.39 8.21 -21.53
CA HIS A 17 -10.25 7.04 -21.42
C HIS A 17 -10.52 6.48 -22.82
N ARG A 18 -9.89 5.35 -23.16
CA ARG A 18 -10.37 4.53 -24.28
C ARG A 18 -11.66 3.86 -23.86
N VAL A 19 -12.77 4.41 -24.34
CA VAL A 19 -14.05 3.70 -24.45
C VAL A 19 -13.84 2.54 -25.43
N GLY A 20 -13.81 1.31 -24.90
CA GLY A 20 -13.77 0.10 -25.70
C GLY A 20 -15.14 -0.13 -26.33
N ILE A 21 -15.32 0.36 -27.56
CA ILE A 21 -16.41 -0.09 -28.43
C ILE A 21 -16.09 -1.54 -28.82
N ALA A 22 -17.00 -2.46 -28.51
CA ALA A 22 -16.94 -3.84 -28.96
C ALA A 22 -16.99 -3.87 -30.51
N GLY A 23 -15.89 -4.30 -31.12
CA GLY A 23 -15.77 -4.38 -32.58
C GLY A 23 -14.66 -5.33 -33.02
N SER A 24 -15.09 -6.51 -33.48
CA SER A 24 -14.42 -7.48 -34.35
C SER A 24 -13.06 -8.07 -33.93
N ALA A 25 -13.03 -9.40 -33.86
CA ALA A 25 -11.88 -10.23 -33.54
C ALA A 25 -10.75 -10.12 -34.58
N SER A 26 -9.56 -9.71 -34.13
CA SER A 26 -8.29 -10.19 -34.69
C SER A 26 -7.28 -10.32 -33.56
N ASN A 27 -6.60 -11.48 -33.49
CA ASN A 27 -5.63 -11.83 -32.45
C ASN A 27 -4.41 -10.91 -32.52
N SER A 28 -4.46 -9.81 -31.77
CA SER A 28 -3.31 -9.01 -31.40
C SER A 28 -3.01 -9.29 -29.92
N VAL A 29 -1.97 -10.08 -29.65
CA VAL A 29 -1.42 -10.23 -28.30
C VAL A 29 -0.80 -8.87 -27.96
N ARG A 30 -1.56 -8.00 -27.28
CA ARG A 30 -0.97 -6.82 -26.65
C ARG A 30 0.04 -7.32 -25.63
N PRO A 31 1.30 -6.84 -25.64
CA PRO A 31 2.25 -7.19 -24.58
C PRO A 31 1.63 -6.79 -23.24
N ARG A 32 1.58 -7.74 -22.30
CA ARG A 32 1.12 -7.45 -20.94
C ARG A 32 2.01 -6.31 -20.41
N LYS A 33 1.41 -5.20 -20.00
CA LYS A 33 2.15 -4.10 -19.37
C LYS A 33 2.79 -4.67 -18.10
N GLU A 34 4.12 -4.69 -18.08
CA GLU A 34 4.90 -5.20 -16.94
C GLU A 34 4.56 -4.42 -15.67
N LYS A 35 4.65 -5.11 -14.53
CA LYS A 35 4.28 -4.54 -13.23
C LYS A 35 5.39 -3.65 -12.71
N ARG A 36 5.03 -2.45 -12.24
CA ARG A 36 5.93 -1.45 -11.68
C ARG A 36 6.41 -1.87 -10.30
N PHE A 37 7.69 -1.65 -10.01
CA PHE A 37 8.26 -1.79 -8.67
C PHE A 37 8.54 -0.40 -8.11
N THR A 38 7.97 -0.08 -6.95
CA THR A 38 8.15 1.23 -6.29
C THR A 38 8.75 1.03 -4.92
N TYR A 39 9.61 1.95 -4.48
CA TYR A 39 9.98 2.07 -3.07
C TYR A 39 9.79 3.51 -2.59
N VAL A 40 9.33 3.65 -1.36
CA VAL A 40 9.00 4.91 -0.71
C VAL A 40 10.07 5.20 0.34
N LEU A 41 10.69 6.36 0.22
CA LEU A 41 11.68 6.86 1.16
C LEU A 41 10.97 7.70 2.22
N ASN A 42 11.05 7.25 3.47
CA ASN A 42 10.47 7.94 4.61
C ASN A 42 11.51 8.88 5.23
N ASP A 43 11.03 9.98 5.82
CA ASP A 43 11.86 10.80 6.70
C ASP A 43 12.23 10.01 7.98
N ALA A 44 13.18 10.49 8.76
CA ALA A 44 13.71 9.78 9.92
C ALA A 44 12.67 9.54 11.03
N ASP A 45 11.59 10.33 11.08
CA ASP A 45 10.54 10.26 12.08
C ASP A 45 9.26 9.60 11.52
N ASP A 46 9.32 8.28 11.35
CA ASP A 46 8.19 7.46 10.87
C ASP A 46 7.04 7.34 11.90
N ASN A 47 7.10 8.05 13.02
CA ASN A 47 6.06 8.04 14.04
C ASN A 47 4.99 9.12 13.82
N LYS A 48 5.17 10.00 12.84
CA LYS A 48 4.24 11.10 12.54
C LYS A 48 3.69 11.01 11.12
N HIS A 49 2.51 11.57 10.92
CA HIS A 49 1.94 11.68 9.57
C HIS A 49 2.64 12.78 8.79
N CYS A 50 2.92 12.54 7.52
CA CYS A 50 3.51 13.53 6.60
C CYS A 50 2.48 14.14 5.64
N ALA A 51 1.22 13.71 5.73
CA ALA A 51 0.11 14.24 4.94
C ALA A 51 -1.13 14.45 5.82
N GLY A 52 -2.18 15.03 5.24
CA GLY A 52 -3.41 15.32 5.96
C GLY A 52 -4.12 14.06 6.45
N VAL A 53 -4.64 14.10 7.68
CA VAL A 53 -5.44 13.02 8.28
C VAL A 53 -6.89 13.09 7.80
N ASN A 54 -7.41 12.04 7.19
CA ASN A 54 -8.80 12.01 6.71
C ASN A 54 -9.77 11.49 7.79
N CYS A 55 -9.37 10.49 8.56
CA CYS A 55 -10.27 9.81 9.50
C CYS A 55 -9.67 9.64 10.89
N LEU A 56 -10.55 9.52 11.88
CA LEU A 56 -10.24 9.32 13.29
C LEU A 56 -11.15 8.22 13.83
N ALA A 57 -10.63 7.30 14.61
CA ALA A 57 -11.42 6.35 15.40
C ALA A 57 -10.88 6.29 16.82
N VAL A 58 -11.74 6.15 17.83
CA VAL A 58 -11.32 6.13 19.24
C VAL A 58 -11.74 4.81 19.86
N LEU A 59 -10.76 4.08 20.39
CA LEU A 59 -11.01 2.94 21.25
C LEU A 59 -10.98 3.43 22.70
N LYS A 60 -12.17 3.54 23.29
CA LYS A 60 -12.31 3.81 24.72
C LYS A 60 -12.11 2.52 25.51
N PRO A 61 -11.39 2.57 26.62
CA PRO A 61 -11.19 1.40 27.47
C PRO A 61 -12.52 0.97 28.11
N SER A 62 -12.71 -0.33 28.29
CA SER A 62 -13.85 -0.89 29.01
C SER A 62 -13.70 -0.79 30.54
N GLN A 63 -12.49 -0.53 31.03
CA GLN A 63 -12.13 -0.34 32.45
C GLN A 63 -11.33 0.95 32.64
N PRO A 64 -11.47 1.64 33.79
CA PRO A 64 -10.85 2.94 34.04
C PRO A 64 -9.30 2.95 34.05
N ASP A 65 -8.65 1.79 34.17
CA ASP A 65 -7.18 1.68 34.27
C ASP A 65 -6.47 1.48 32.92
N ASN A 66 -7.21 1.32 31.82
CA ASN A 66 -6.61 1.12 30.50
C ASN A 66 -6.49 2.43 29.72
N SER A 67 -5.38 2.60 28.99
CA SER A 67 -5.16 3.75 28.11
C SER A 67 -6.20 3.82 26.99
N SER A 68 -6.64 5.05 26.66
CA SER A 68 -7.47 5.29 25.46
C SER A 68 -6.58 5.35 24.23
N TYR A 69 -7.01 4.71 23.15
CA TYR A 69 -6.28 4.75 21.89
C TYR A 69 -7.03 5.59 20.84
N LEU A 70 -6.32 6.52 20.23
CA LEU A 70 -6.76 7.23 19.03
C LEU A 70 -6.13 6.59 17.81
N PHE A 71 -6.93 6.27 16.81
CA PHE A 71 -6.48 5.85 15.49
C PHE A 71 -6.66 7.01 14.52
N THR A 72 -5.64 7.27 13.71
CA THR A 72 -5.66 8.30 12.67
C THR A 72 -5.33 7.67 11.33
N GLY A 73 -6.13 7.91 10.30
CA GLY A 73 -5.85 7.48 8.93
C GLY A 73 -5.51 8.66 8.04
N SER A 74 -4.40 8.57 7.31
CA SER A 74 -3.79 9.70 6.60
C SER A 74 -3.68 9.47 5.10
N ARG A 75 -3.53 10.60 4.38
CA ARG A 75 -3.18 10.63 2.95
C ARG A 75 -1.76 10.17 2.66
N ASP A 76 -0.96 9.87 3.67
CA ASP A 76 0.34 9.19 3.50
C ASP A 76 0.22 7.67 3.29
N GLY A 77 -1.01 7.16 3.30
CA GLY A 77 -1.32 5.75 3.13
C GLY A 77 -1.08 4.90 4.38
N THR A 78 -0.86 5.55 5.54
CA THR A 78 -0.70 4.87 6.82
C THR A 78 -1.87 5.17 7.76
N LEU A 79 -2.11 4.24 8.68
CA LEU A 79 -2.81 4.55 9.92
C LEU A 79 -1.84 4.56 11.08
N LYS A 80 -2.11 5.35 12.12
CA LYS A 80 -1.32 5.37 13.35
C LYS A 80 -2.21 5.23 14.57
N ARG A 81 -1.71 4.52 15.59
CA ARG A 81 -2.35 4.41 16.91
C ARG A 81 -1.57 5.26 17.91
N TRP A 82 -2.27 6.18 18.53
CA TRP A 82 -1.76 7.07 19.55
C TRP A 82 -2.29 6.62 20.91
N GLU A 83 -1.38 6.41 21.85
CA GLU A 83 -1.74 6.26 23.24
C GLU A 83 -1.95 7.65 23.84
N LEU A 84 -3.17 7.90 24.30
CA LEU A 84 -3.56 9.21 24.85
C LEU A 84 -3.31 9.23 26.37
N SER A 85 -2.53 10.20 26.82
CA SER A 85 -2.39 10.57 28.22
C SER A 85 -3.03 11.96 28.46
N GLU A 86 -3.12 12.39 29.72
CA GLU A 86 -3.69 13.72 30.04
C GLU A 86 -2.87 14.88 29.42
N GLU A 87 -1.57 14.70 29.23
CA GLU A 87 -0.64 15.76 28.82
C GLU A 87 -0.04 15.55 27.42
N ASP A 88 0.02 14.32 26.92
CA ASP A 88 0.69 13.98 25.66
C ASP A 88 0.02 12.81 24.91
N ALA A 89 0.30 12.69 23.60
CA ALA A 89 -0.09 11.58 22.75
C ALA A 89 1.13 10.98 22.07
N THR A 90 1.44 9.73 22.41
CA THR A 90 2.61 9.03 21.86
C THR A 90 2.19 8.03 20.79
N CYS A 91 2.91 8.02 19.67
CA CYS A 91 2.67 7.02 18.63
C CYS A 91 3.13 5.65 19.13
N SER A 92 2.18 4.71 19.24
CA SER A 92 2.40 3.36 19.74
C SER A 92 2.50 2.31 18.63
N ALA A 93 1.90 2.56 17.45
CA ALA A 93 1.99 1.68 16.29
C ALA A 93 1.68 2.42 14.98
N THR A 94 2.31 1.97 13.89
CA THR A 94 2.01 2.38 12.50
C THR A 94 1.48 1.17 11.72
N PHE A 95 0.32 1.33 11.10
CA PHE A 95 -0.35 0.33 10.26
C PHE A 95 -0.07 0.69 8.79
N GLU A 96 0.92 0.04 8.21
CA GLU A 96 1.40 0.36 6.86
C GLU A 96 1.10 -0.79 5.89
N SER A 97 0.07 -0.61 5.06
CA SER A 97 -0.27 -1.59 4.00
C SER A 97 -1.08 -0.99 2.85
N HIS A 98 -1.78 0.13 3.09
CA HIS A 98 -2.43 0.86 2.01
C HIS A 98 -1.40 1.52 1.10
N VAL A 99 -1.67 1.50 -0.21
CA VAL A 99 -0.78 2.06 -1.25
C VAL A 99 -1.22 3.45 -1.70
N ASP A 100 -2.34 3.92 -1.17
CA ASP A 100 -2.96 5.22 -1.46
C ASP A 100 -3.63 5.78 -0.20
N TRP A 101 -4.24 6.96 -0.30
CA TRP A 101 -4.87 7.67 0.81
C TRP A 101 -5.83 6.78 1.60
N VAL A 102 -5.69 6.77 2.92
CA VAL A 102 -6.71 6.19 3.81
C VAL A 102 -7.83 7.21 3.92
N ASN A 103 -9.04 6.83 3.51
CA ASN A 103 -10.19 7.75 3.42
C ASN A 103 -11.05 7.68 4.68
N ASP A 104 -11.27 6.48 5.22
CA ASP A 104 -12.07 6.28 6.41
C ASP A 104 -11.58 5.10 7.26
N ALA A 105 -11.90 5.13 8.55
CA ALA A 105 -11.57 4.07 9.49
C ALA A 105 -12.63 3.96 10.59
N VAL A 106 -13.05 2.73 10.90
CA VAL A 106 -14.03 2.42 11.94
C VAL A 106 -13.54 1.27 12.82
N LEU A 107 -13.98 1.26 14.08
CA LEU A 107 -13.81 0.11 14.97
C LEU A 107 -15.05 -0.78 14.90
N ALA A 108 -14.80 -2.06 14.68
CA ALA A 108 -15.78 -3.14 14.72
C ALA A 108 -15.31 -4.18 15.75
N GLY A 109 -16.21 -4.94 16.37
CA GLY A 109 -15.77 -6.02 17.28
C GLY A 109 -15.20 -5.57 18.61
N GLY A 110 -15.06 -4.25 18.85
CA GLY A 110 -14.30 -3.70 19.99
C GLY A 110 -12.78 -3.80 19.87
N ASN A 111 -12.23 -4.65 18.97
CA ASN A 111 -10.79 -4.79 18.78
C ASN A 111 -10.34 -4.88 17.31
N THR A 112 -11.27 -4.83 16.35
CA THR A 112 -10.95 -4.89 14.92
C THR A 112 -11.03 -3.49 14.33
N LEU A 113 -9.90 -2.95 13.91
CA LEU A 113 -9.87 -1.73 13.11
C LEU A 113 -10.14 -2.09 11.65
N VAL A 114 -11.03 -1.35 11.00
CA VAL A 114 -11.30 -1.49 9.56
C VAL A 114 -11.01 -0.16 8.90
N SER A 115 -10.23 -0.17 7.83
CA SER A 115 -9.88 1.02 7.06
C SER A 115 -10.23 0.85 5.59
N CYS A 116 -10.54 1.96 4.92
CA CYS A 116 -10.77 1.98 3.48
C CYS A 116 -9.91 3.05 2.81
N SER A 117 -9.58 2.83 1.54
CA SER A 117 -8.59 3.65 0.84
C SER A 117 -8.94 3.91 -0.63
N SER A 118 -8.29 4.93 -1.17
CA SER A 118 -8.25 5.21 -2.61
C SER A 118 -7.50 4.13 -3.39
N ASP A 119 -6.85 3.18 -2.73
CA ASP A 119 -6.27 1.99 -3.38
C ASP A 119 -7.30 0.92 -3.77
N THR A 120 -8.59 1.27 -3.71
CA THR A 120 -9.76 0.42 -3.99
C THR A 120 -9.92 -0.75 -3.02
N THR A 121 -9.20 -0.75 -1.89
CA THR A 121 -9.25 -1.83 -0.91
C THR A 121 -9.85 -1.42 0.43
N ILE A 122 -10.34 -2.42 1.14
CA ILE A 122 -10.68 -2.35 2.56
C ILE A 122 -9.73 -3.29 3.29
N LYS A 123 -9.14 -2.82 4.39
CA LYS A 123 -8.23 -3.63 5.21
C LYS A 123 -8.74 -3.74 6.62
N THR A 124 -8.47 -4.90 7.23
CA THR A 124 -8.75 -5.15 8.65
C THR A 124 -7.46 -5.35 9.40
N TRP A 125 -7.44 -4.87 10.64
CA TRP A 125 -6.28 -4.88 11.51
C TRP A 125 -6.73 -5.27 12.90
N ASP A 126 -5.89 -6.01 13.62
CA ASP A 126 -6.02 -6.12 15.06
C ASP A 126 -5.58 -4.77 15.68
N SER A 127 -6.51 -4.09 16.32
CA SER A 127 -6.33 -2.72 16.82
C SER A 127 -5.27 -2.62 17.91
N LEU A 128 -4.97 -3.72 18.61
CA LEU A 128 -3.95 -3.79 19.66
C LEU A 128 -2.62 -4.38 19.18
N SER A 129 -2.56 -4.89 17.95
CA SER A 129 -1.32 -5.41 17.36
C SER A 129 -0.33 -4.31 16.94
N ASN A 130 0.87 -4.70 16.49
CA ASN A 130 1.91 -3.81 16.00
C ASN A 130 1.77 -3.45 14.50
N GLY A 131 0.54 -3.33 14.00
CA GLY A 131 0.31 -2.81 12.65
C GLY A 131 0.12 -3.85 11.54
N THR A 132 0.11 -5.15 11.87
CA THR A 132 -0.02 -6.21 10.85
C THR A 132 -1.42 -6.21 10.24
N CYS A 133 -1.49 -6.05 8.91
CA CYS A 133 -2.73 -6.19 8.16
C CYS A 133 -3.23 -7.65 8.22
N THR A 134 -4.40 -7.86 8.83
CA THR A 134 -5.02 -9.19 8.92
C THR A 134 -5.64 -9.60 7.59
N ARG A 135 -6.30 -8.67 6.88
CA ARG A 135 -6.93 -8.92 5.57
C ARG A 135 -6.99 -7.73 4.67
N THR A 136 -7.09 -8.00 3.37
CA THR A 136 -7.37 -7.01 2.34
C THR A 136 -8.50 -7.51 1.43
N PHE A 137 -9.59 -6.76 1.37
CA PHE A 137 -10.74 -6.98 0.49
C PHE A 137 -10.60 -6.09 -0.75
N ARG A 138 -10.75 -6.70 -1.94
CA ARG A 138 -10.47 -6.05 -3.24
C ARG A 138 -11.69 -6.04 -4.17
N GLN A 139 -12.88 -5.95 -3.60
CA GLN A 139 -14.13 -6.10 -4.36
C GLN A 139 -14.60 -4.79 -5.00
N HIS A 140 -14.23 -3.64 -4.42
CA HIS A 140 -14.55 -2.33 -5.00
C HIS A 140 -13.76 -2.12 -6.29
N SER A 141 -14.45 -1.60 -7.30
CA SER A 141 -13.88 -1.28 -8.61
C SER A 141 -13.24 0.11 -8.70
N ASP A 142 -13.44 0.96 -7.70
CA ASP A 142 -12.93 2.33 -7.61
C ASP A 142 -12.63 2.71 -6.14
N TYR A 143 -12.27 3.98 -5.89
CA TYR A 143 -11.88 4.48 -4.57
C TYR A 143 -12.96 4.23 -3.52
N VAL A 144 -12.58 3.66 -2.38
CA VAL A 144 -13.49 3.44 -1.25
C VAL A 144 -13.44 4.68 -0.37
N THR A 145 -14.57 5.35 -0.18
CA THR A 145 -14.62 6.70 0.39
C THR A 145 -15.12 6.75 1.82
N CYS A 146 -15.88 5.74 2.25
CA CYS A 146 -16.50 5.75 3.58
C CYS A 146 -16.76 4.34 4.11
N LEU A 147 -16.84 4.24 5.43
CA LEU A 147 -17.19 3.04 6.19
C LEU A 147 -18.31 3.34 7.18
N ALA A 148 -19.07 2.30 7.54
CA ALA A 148 -19.99 2.35 8.67
C ALA A 148 -19.97 1.01 9.42
N ALA A 149 -19.73 1.05 10.72
CA ALA A 149 -19.80 -0.14 11.58
C ALA A 149 -21.19 -0.25 12.22
N ALA A 150 -21.70 -1.47 12.36
CA ALA A 150 -22.96 -1.69 13.06
C ALA A 150 -22.74 -1.72 14.58
N GLU A 151 -23.42 -0.85 15.32
CA GLU A 151 -23.25 -0.72 16.77
C GLU A 151 -23.65 -1.99 17.55
N ARG A 152 -24.72 -2.67 17.10
CA ARG A 152 -25.27 -3.86 17.79
C ARG A 152 -24.75 -5.19 17.24
N ASN A 153 -24.14 -5.17 16.06
CA ASN A 153 -23.56 -6.36 15.45
C ASN A 153 -22.12 -6.06 15.11
N SER A 154 -21.24 -6.44 16.04
CA SER A 154 -19.84 -6.08 16.03
C SER A 154 -19.06 -6.63 14.83
N ASN A 155 -19.64 -7.55 14.06
CA ASN A 155 -19.00 -8.22 12.93
C ASN A 155 -19.41 -7.64 11.57
N ILE A 156 -20.38 -6.72 11.54
CA ILE A 156 -20.91 -6.17 10.29
C ILE A 156 -20.38 -4.75 10.04
N VAL A 157 -19.79 -4.58 8.86
CA VAL A 157 -19.31 -3.28 8.36
C VAL A 157 -19.88 -3.04 6.96
N ALA A 158 -20.26 -1.81 6.68
CA ALA A 158 -20.61 -1.35 5.34
C ALA A 158 -19.48 -0.49 4.77
N SER A 159 -19.34 -0.50 3.45
CA SER A 159 -18.38 0.35 2.73
C SER A 159 -19.01 0.92 1.48
N GLY A 160 -18.76 2.20 1.19
CA GLY A 160 -19.18 2.87 -0.05
C GLY A 160 -17.98 3.38 -0.85
N GLY A 161 -18.07 3.32 -2.18
CA GLY A 161 -17.01 3.78 -3.08
C GLY A 161 -17.49 4.68 -4.23
N MET A 162 -16.56 5.32 -4.93
CA MET A 162 -16.82 6.24 -6.04
C MET A 162 -17.46 5.56 -7.27
N GLY A 163 -17.29 4.25 -7.41
CA GLY A 163 -17.98 3.44 -8.43
C GLY A 163 -19.48 3.30 -8.20
N GLY A 164 -20.03 3.88 -7.13
CA GLY A 164 -21.45 3.78 -6.75
C GLY A 164 -21.81 2.43 -6.12
N GLU A 165 -20.81 1.67 -5.69
CA GLU A 165 -20.97 0.37 -5.05
C GLU A 165 -21.07 0.53 -3.53
N VAL A 166 -22.02 -0.17 -2.92
CA VAL A 166 -22.06 -0.39 -1.47
C VAL A 166 -22.00 -1.88 -1.19
N PHE A 167 -21.04 -2.27 -0.35
CA PHE A 167 -20.89 -3.65 0.12
C PHE A 167 -21.14 -3.73 1.63
N LEU A 168 -21.78 -4.83 2.03
CA LEU A 168 -21.88 -5.25 3.43
C LEU A 168 -20.93 -6.42 3.66
N TRP A 169 -20.15 -6.32 4.73
CA TRP A 169 -19.11 -7.27 5.11
C TRP A 169 -19.46 -7.91 6.43
N ASP A 170 -19.43 -9.23 6.47
CA ASP A 170 -19.31 -9.98 7.71
C ASP A 170 -17.84 -10.36 7.90
N LEU A 171 -17.21 -9.70 8.86
CA LEU A 171 -15.78 -9.84 9.14
C LEU A 171 -15.43 -11.25 9.62
N GLU A 172 -16.32 -11.88 10.38
CA GLU A 172 -16.16 -13.25 10.87
C GLU A 172 -16.47 -14.28 9.79
N ALA A 173 -17.47 -14.06 8.94
CA ALA A 173 -17.69 -14.97 7.82
C ALA A 173 -16.51 -14.92 6.83
N ALA A 174 -15.91 -13.74 6.64
CA ALA A 174 -14.65 -13.63 5.92
C ALA A 174 -13.50 -14.41 6.62
N LEU A 175 -13.56 -14.57 7.97
CA LEU A 175 -12.89 -15.59 8.83
C LEU A 175 -12.65 -16.92 8.13
N ALA A 176 -13.76 -17.47 7.66
CA ALA A 176 -13.88 -18.88 7.35
C ALA A 176 -13.18 -19.23 6.03
N PRO A 177 -12.45 -20.36 5.98
CA PRO A 177 -11.96 -20.90 4.73
C PRO A 177 -13.14 -21.12 3.76
N LEU A 178 -12.98 -20.66 2.52
CA LEU A 178 -13.97 -20.87 1.48
C LEU A 178 -13.97 -22.37 1.11
N ASN A 179 -14.80 -23.17 1.78
CA ASN A 179 -15.08 -24.52 1.31
C ASN A 179 -15.78 -24.38 -0.04
N LYS A 180 -15.05 -24.64 -1.13
CA LYS A 180 -15.65 -24.82 -2.45
C LYS A 180 -16.48 -26.11 -2.42
N SER A 181 -17.74 -26.03 -1.99
CA SER A 181 -18.69 -27.08 -2.30
C SER A 181 -19.15 -26.89 -3.73
N SER A 182 -18.78 -27.83 -4.59
CA SER A 182 -19.36 -28.02 -5.91
C SER A 182 -20.89 -28.17 -5.79
N GLU A 183 -21.66 -27.26 -6.38
CA GLU A 183 -23.03 -27.56 -6.80
C GLU A 183 -23.00 -28.50 -8.01
N ALA A 184 -23.98 -29.33 -8.35
CA ALA A 184 -25.05 -30.06 -7.66
C ALA A 184 -25.77 -30.83 -8.79
N ALA A 185 -26.23 -32.05 -8.52
CA ALA A 185 -27.38 -32.72 -9.16
C ALA A 185 -27.59 -34.03 -8.37
N ASP A 186 -28.77 -34.47 -7.98
CA ASP A 186 -30.13 -34.06 -8.29
C ASP A 186 -31.08 -34.62 -7.21
N ASP A 187 -32.25 -34.00 -7.15
CA ASP A 187 -33.57 -34.55 -6.79
C ASP A 187 -34.04 -34.91 -5.36
N ASP A 188 -35.32 -34.53 -5.20
CA ASP A 188 -36.40 -34.98 -4.32
C ASP A 188 -36.60 -34.41 -2.89
N ARG A 189 -37.67 -33.61 -2.81
CA ARG A 189 -38.51 -33.31 -1.63
C ARG A 189 -39.59 -34.41 -1.51
N PRO A 190 -40.25 -34.67 -0.33
CA PRO A 190 -40.85 -33.62 0.51
C PRO A 190 -41.06 -33.87 2.04
N SER A 191 -41.59 -32.81 2.69
CA SER A 191 -42.55 -32.77 3.83
C SER A 191 -42.07 -32.69 5.31
N ALA A 192 -42.14 -31.45 5.83
CA ALA A 192 -42.66 -30.97 7.12
C ALA A 192 -42.32 -31.67 8.46
N THR A 193 -41.71 -30.92 9.39
CA THR A 193 -42.17 -30.75 10.79
C THR A 193 -41.46 -29.56 11.46
N ASN A 194 -42.19 -28.88 12.34
CA ASN A 194 -41.79 -27.67 13.06
C ASN A 194 -40.64 -27.92 14.06
N GLY A 195 -39.71 -26.97 14.15
CA GLY A 195 -38.69 -26.93 15.20
C GLY A 195 -37.93 -25.60 15.18
N SER A 196 -37.91 -24.91 16.32
CA SER A 196 -37.31 -23.60 16.57
C SER A 196 -35.81 -23.53 16.29
N GLY A 197 -35.36 -22.33 15.88
CA GLY A 197 -33.97 -21.88 16.01
C GLY A 197 -33.05 -22.35 14.89
N SER A 198 -32.95 -21.57 13.81
CA SER A 198 -31.87 -21.73 12.83
C SER A 198 -31.39 -20.36 12.38
N SER A 199 -30.22 -19.99 12.90
CA SER A 199 -29.34 -18.99 12.31
C SER A 199 -28.94 -19.48 10.92
N VAL A 200 -29.52 -18.86 9.89
CA VAL A 200 -29.09 -19.09 8.51
C VAL A 200 -27.79 -18.29 8.32
N PRO A 201 -26.66 -18.90 7.92
CA PRO A 201 -25.47 -18.14 7.60
C PRO A 201 -25.78 -17.32 6.35
N VAL A 202 -25.74 -15.99 6.46
CA VAL A 202 -25.94 -15.10 5.30
C VAL A 202 -24.63 -15.05 4.52
N THR A 203 -24.29 -16.13 3.82
CA THR A 203 -23.26 -16.10 2.79
C THR A 203 -23.86 -15.50 1.53
N SER A 204 -24.03 -14.18 1.50
CA SER A 204 -24.37 -13.45 0.28
C SER A 204 -23.89 -12.01 0.41
N LEU A 205 -22.72 -11.72 -0.17
CA LEU A 205 -22.28 -10.37 -0.48
C LEU A 205 -23.39 -9.68 -1.29
N ARG A 206 -24.14 -8.76 -0.67
CA ARG A 206 -25.11 -7.95 -1.40
C ARG A 206 -24.44 -6.67 -1.87
N THR A 207 -24.26 -6.57 -3.18
CA THR A 207 -23.98 -5.33 -3.89
C THR A 207 -25.26 -4.51 -3.96
N ILE A 208 -25.26 -3.33 -3.34
CA ILE A 208 -26.32 -2.34 -3.53
C ILE A 208 -25.74 -1.27 -4.45
N SER A 209 -26.17 -1.28 -5.71
CA SER A 209 -25.78 -0.29 -6.72
C SER A 209 -26.49 1.04 -6.45
N SER A 210 -25.84 2.15 -6.83
CA SER A 210 -26.23 3.56 -6.65
C SER A 210 -27.61 3.98 -7.19
N SER A 211 -28.41 3.06 -7.75
CA SER A 211 -29.74 3.36 -8.29
C SER A 211 -30.90 2.53 -7.71
N ASN A 212 -30.76 1.84 -6.58
CA ASN A 212 -31.92 1.21 -5.92
C ASN A 212 -32.09 1.65 -4.47
N SER A 213 -33.22 2.30 -4.21
CA SER A 213 -33.70 2.69 -2.88
C SER A 213 -33.73 1.49 -1.93
N ILE A 214 -33.09 1.63 -0.76
CA ILE A 214 -33.36 0.76 0.38
C ILE A 214 -34.73 1.16 0.92
N SER A 215 -35.80 0.59 0.38
CA SER A 215 -37.14 0.72 0.95
C SER A 215 -37.41 -0.47 1.87
N LEU A 216 -37.20 -0.28 3.18
CA LEU A 216 -37.78 -1.16 4.19
C LEU A 216 -39.08 -0.53 4.72
N GLN A 217 -40.17 -1.21 4.37
CA GLN A 217 -41.52 -1.18 4.92
C GLN A 217 -42.32 0.13 4.88
N ALA A 218 -43.36 0.09 4.05
CA ALA A 218 -44.51 0.98 4.10
C ALA A 218 -45.26 0.81 5.43
N ASN A 219 -45.01 1.75 6.34
CA ASN A 219 -46.06 2.34 7.15
C ASN A 219 -45.65 3.79 7.32
N VAL A 220 -46.49 4.72 6.88
CA VAL A 220 -46.27 6.16 7.07
C VAL A 220 -46.99 6.54 8.36
N PRO A 221 -46.31 6.71 9.51
CA PRO A 221 -46.85 7.57 10.54
C PRO A 221 -46.49 9.01 10.19
N GLN A 222 -47.50 9.87 10.12
CA GLN A 222 -47.47 11.33 10.27
C GLN A 222 -46.17 12.06 9.88
N GLY A 223 -46.29 12.89 8.83
CA GLY A 223 -45.23 13.68 8.21
C GLY A 223 -44.05 14.04 9.11
N TYR A 224 -42.99 13.24 9.00
CA TYR A 224 -41.68 13.55 9.56
C TYR A 224 -41.14 14.81 8.88
N VAL A 225 -40.91 15.87 9.66
CA VAL A 225 -40.23 17.09 9.20
C VAL A 225 -38.85 17.11 9.85
N PRO A 226 -37.75 16.95 9.08
CA PRO A 226 -36.40 17.01 9.65
C PRO A 226 -36.12 18.39 10.25
N ILE A 227 -35.42 18.43 11.37
CA ILE A 227 -34.99 19.69 11.99
C ILE A 227 -33.80 20.22 11.18
N ALA A 228 -34.00 21.33 10.47
CA ALA A 228 -32.92 21.98 9.74
C ALA A 228 -32.00 22.76 10.69
N ALA A 229 -30.80 22.24 10.94
CA ALA A 229 -29.75 22.97 11.63
C ALA A 229 -28.97 23.84 10.62
N LYS A 230 -28.82 25.14 10.90
CA LYS A 230 -28.00 26.08 10.11
C LYS A 230 -26.93 26.67 11.02
N GLY A 231 -25.68 26.69 10.57
CA GLY A 231 -24.56 27.20 11.36
C GLY A 231 -23.35 27.57 10.50
N HIS A 232 -23.00 26.71 9.53
CA HIS A 232 -21.94 26.99 8.56
C HIS A 232 -22.46 27.81 7.38
N LYS A 233 -21.67 28.79 6.92
CA LYS A 233 -21.85 29.52 5.66
C LYS A 233 -21.34 28.73 4.46
N GLU A 234 -20.40 27.82 4.72
CA GLU A 234 -19.77 26.96 3.73
C GLU A 234 -20.17 25.48 3.93
N SER A 235 -19.63 24.60 3.09
CA SER A 235 -19.85 23.16 3.18
C SER A 235 -19.45 22.57 4.53
N VAL A 236 -20.30 21.68 5.06
CA VAL A 236 -20.03 20.86 6.23
C VAL A 236 -19.36 19.57 5.77
N TYR A 237 -18.23 19.23 6.36
CA TYR A 237 -17.40 18.09 5.97
C TYR A 237 -17.36 16.98 7.03
N ALA A 238 -17.58 17.31 8.30
CA ALA A 238 -17.58 16.34 9.38
C ALA A 238 -18.77 16.55 10.31
N LEU A 239 -19.30 15.46 10.85
CA LEU A 239 -20.36 15.44 11.85
C LEU A 239 -19.97 14.47 12.96
N ALA A 240 -20.27 14.83 14.20
CA ALA A 240 -20.19 13.94 15.34
C ALA A 240 -21.38 14.21 16.25
N MET A 241 -21.93 13.16 16.85
CA MET A 241 -23.06 13.25 17.75
C MET A 241 -22.71 12.57 19.08
N ASN A 242 -23.24 13.08 20.19
CA ASN A 242 -23.11 12.39 21.46
C ASN A 242 -24.01 11.14 21.50
N GLU A 243 -23.70 10.20 22.41
CA GLU A 243 -24.43 8.91 22.54
C GLU A 243 -25.94 9.08 22.74
N THR A 244 -26.36 10.17 23.39
CA THR A 244 -27.78 10.48 23.62
C THR A 244 -28.51 11.09 22.42
N GLY A 245 -27.79 11.51 21.37
CA GLY A 245 -28.34 12.18 20.20
C GLY A 245 -28.72 13.66 20.39
N ASN A 246 -28.39 14.26 21.52
CA ASN A 246 -28.81 15.62 21.90
C ASN A 246 -27.79 16.70 21.53
N LEU A 247 -26.53 16.32 21.33
CA LEU A 247 -25.45 17.25 20.96
C LEU A 247 -24.89 16.84 19.61
N LEU A 248 -24.98 17.76 18.64
CA LEU A 248 -24.38 17.63 17.31
C LEU A 248 -23.23 18.62 17.18
N VAL A 249 -22.06 18.11 16.80
CA VAL A 249 -20.90 18.90 16.41
C VAL A 249 -20.75 18.79 14.90
N SER A 250 -20.62 19.92 14.22
CA SER A 250 -20.38 19.98 12.77
C SER A 250 -19.09 20.74 12.47
N GLY A 251 -18.25 20.16 11.62
CA GLY A 251 -17.01 20.77 11.13
C GLY A 251 -17.13 21.12 9.66
N GLY A 252 -16.84 22.37 9.30
CA GLY A 252 -16.85 22.89 7.93
C GLY A 252 -15.51 23.52 7.55
N THR A 253 -15.44 24.20 6.41
CA THR A 253 -14.27 25.01 6.01
C THR A 253 -14.13 26.31 6.79
N GLU A 254 -15.10 26.63 7.65
CA GLU A 254 -15.03 27.80 8.52
C GLU A 254 -13.92 27.65 9.57
N LYS A 255 -13.04 28.65 9.63
CA LYS A 255 -11.90 28.70 10.56
C LYS A 255 -12.27 29.27 11.93
N VAL A 256 -13.55 29.27 12.32
CA VAL A 256 -13.96 29.71 13.66
C VAL A 256 -14.18 28.48 14.52
N PRO A 257 -13.13 27.97 15.19
CA PRO A 257 -13.28 26.79 16.02
C PRO A 257 -14.11 27.14 17.26
N VAL A 258 -14.90 26.17 17.72
CA VAL A 258 -15.62 26.27 19.00
C VAL A 258 -14.63 26.43 20.16
N TYR A 259 -13.45 25.80 20.05
CA TYR A 259 -12.34 25.92 20.98
C TYR A 259 -11.19 26.70 20.32
N LYS A 260 -10.74 27.78 20.96
CA LYS A 260 -9.70 28.66 20.38
C LYS A 260 -8.31 28.04 20.37
N GLU A 261 -8.00 27.22 21.38
CA GLU A 261 -6.71 26.56 21.54
C GLU A 261 -6.95 25.07 21.83
N PRO A 262 -6.16 24.17 21.21
CA PRO A 262 -6.25 22.75 21.50
C PRO A 262 -5.67 22.43 22.88
N THR A 263 -6.33 21.56 23.64
CA THR A 263 -5.78 21.03 24.89
C THR A 263 -4.61 20.08 24.64
N LEU A 264 -4.62 19.36 23.50
CA LEU A 264 -3.61 18.40 23.09
C LEU A 264 -3.35 18.55 21.59
N SER A 265 -2.08 18.54 21.18
CA SER A 265 -1.66 18.59 19.77
C SER A 265 -0.84 17.36 19.43
N ILE A 266 -1.15 16.73 18.29
CA ILE A 266 -0.33 15.69 17.68
C ILE A 266 0.31 16.30 16.45
N ASP A 267 1.63 16.45 16.49
CA ASP A 267 2.37 17.10 15.42
C ASP A 267 2.59 16.16 14.23
N GLY A 268 2.41 16.69 13.03
CA GLY A 268 2.79 16.06 11.77
C GLY A 268 4.18 16.49 11.30
N ILE A 269 4.64 15.88 10.21
CA ILE A 269 5.86 16.27 9.50
C ILE A 269 5.46 16.98 8.20
N PRO A 270 6.23 17.99 7.76
CA PRO A 270 6.06 18.58 6.45
C PRO A 270 6.10 17.55 5.31
N GLY A 271 5.00 17.42 4.57
CA GLY A 271 4.95 16.56 3.38
C GLY A 271 5.66 17.18 2.19
N ILE A 272 6.33 16.35 1.40
CA ILE A 272 6.96 16.73 0.13
C ILE A 272 5.87 17.17 -0.86
N VAL A 273 6.07 18.34 -1.48
CA VAL A 273 5.13 18.92 -2.46
C VAL A 273 5.76 19.12 -3.84
N GLN A 274 7.09 19.09 -3.93
CA GLN A 274 7.83 19.26 -5.17
C GLN A 274 9.06 18.37 -5.14
N CYS A 275 9.35 17.69 -6.25
CA CYS A 275 10.51 16.83 -6.42
C CYS A 275 11.07 16.97 -7.85
N GLU A 276 12.40 16.98 -7.97
CA GLU A 276 13.10 17.08 -9.25
C GLU A 276 14.27 16.08 -9.28
N ILE A 277 14.36 15.31 -10.37
CA ILE A 277 15.47 14.39 -10.60
C ILE A 277 16.67 15.19 -11.14
N MET A 278 17.82 15.07 -10.48
CA MET A 278 19.05 15.73 -10.91
C MET A 278 19.67 15.02 -12.13
N ASN A 279 20.51 15.73 -12.90
CA ASN A 279 21.10 15.23 -14.15
C ASN A 279 21.92 13.95 -14.02
N ASN A 280 22.59 13.77 -12.88
CA ASN A 280 23.32 12.54 -12.57
C ASN A 280 22.41 11.31 -12.40
N ARG A 281 21.08 11.46 -12.46
CA ARG A 281 20.10 10.38 -12.30
C ARG A 281 20.43 9.51 -11.09
N ARG A 282 20.90 10.11 -10.00
CA ARG A 282 21.19 9.43 -8.72
C ARG A 282 20.63 10.23 -7.57
N HIS A 283 20.63 11.56 -7.72
CA HIS A 283 20.13 12.48 -6.73
C HIS A 283 18.76 13.04 -7.09
N VAL A 284 17.94 13.28 -6.06
CA VAL A 284 16.64 13.94 -6.19
C VAL A 284 16.57 15.10 -5.22
N LEU A 285 16.21 16.28 -5.73
CA LEU A 285 15.95 17.46 -4.93
C LEU A 285 14.46 17.50 -4.58
N THR A 286 14.13 17.74 -3.32
CA THR A 286 12.75 17.80 -2.83
C THR A 286 12.51 19.10 -2.09
N LYS A 287 11.26 19.58 -2.10
CA LYS A 287 10.78 20.67 -1.26
C LYS A 287 9.50 20.25 -0.55
N ASP A 288 9.43 20.49 0.75
CA ASP A 288 8.24 20.23 1.56
C ASP A 288 7.31 21.45 1.64
N ASN A 289 6.14 21.25 2.27
CA ASN A 289 5.15 22.31 2.48
C ASN A 289 5.58 23.40 3.49
N ALA A 290 6.63 23.15 4.29
CA ALA A 290 7.28 24.14 5.14
C ALA A 290 8.34 24.96 4.36
N GLY A 291 8.62 24.58 3.12
CA GLY A 291 9.59 25.21 2.23
C GLY A 291 11.00 24.67 2.37
N SER A 292 11.25 23.65 3.19
CA SER A 292 12.57 23.05 3.37
C SER A 292 12.97 22.26 2.13
N VAL A 293 14.19 22.47 1.65
CA VAL A 293 14.74 21.78 0.49
C VAL A 293 15.73 20.71 0.95
N LYS A 294 15.56 19.46 0.48
CA LYS A 294 16.44 18.33 0.81
C LYS A 294 16.96 17.63 -0.44
N LEU A 295 18.21 17.19 -0.42
CA LEU A 295 18.84 16.37 -1.46
C LEU A 295 18.90 14.90 -1.01
N TRP A 296 18.41 14.00 -1.85
CA TRP A 296 18.31 12.57 -1.58
C TRP A 296 19.22 11.76 -2.49
N GLU A 297 19.84 10.72 -1.95
CA GLU A 297 20.53 9.67 -2.68
C GLU A 297 19.59 8.48 -2.89
N ILE A 298 19.23 8.22 -4.15
CA ILE A 298 18.18 7.26 -4.49
C ILE A 298 18.67 5.81 -4.43
N THR A 299 19.93 5.56 -4.77
CA THR A 299 20.52 4.20 -4.77
C THR A 299 20.62 3.57 -3.39
N ARG A 300 20.66 4.40 -2.33
CA ARG A 300 20.75 4.01 -0.91
C ARG A 300 19.55 4.45 -0.07
N GLY A 301 18.71 5.33 -0.61
CA GLY A 301 17.50 5.81 0.06
C GLY A 301 17.73 6.74 1.25
N VAL A 302 18.75 7.60 1.19
CA VAL A 302 19.12 8.49 2.30
C VAL A 302 19.04 9.96 1.92
N CYS A 303 18.63 10.81 2.87
CA CYS A 303 18.77 12.26 2.74
C CYS A 303 20.25 12.63 2.96
N ILE A 304 20.92 13.12 1.91
CA ILE A 304 22.33 13.54 1.98
C ILE A 304 22.43 14.86 2.74
N GLN A 305 21.57 15.82 2.38
CA GLN A 305 21.67 17.18 2.88
C GLN A 305 20.29 17.81 3.01
N ASN A 306 20.05 18.41 4.18
CA ASN A 306 18.92 19.31 4.39
C ASN A 306 19.42 20.76 4.28
N TYR A 307 18.90 21.52 3.31
CA TYR A 307 19.25 22.93 3.11
C TYR A 307 18.33 23.88 3.87
N GLY A 308 17.27 23.38 4.51
CA GLY A 308 16.29 24.24 5.17
C GLY A 308 15.47 25.06 4.16
N PRO A 309 14.80 26.14 4.62
CA PRO A 309 13.93 26.95 3.78
C PRO A 309 14.72 27.81 2.80
N VAL A 310 14.97 27.28 1.60
CA VAL A 310 15.71 27.95 0.52
C VAL A 310 14.93 27.92 -0.80
N SER A 311 15.31 28.77 -1.76
CA SER A 311 14.73 28.71 -3.11
C SER A 311 15.10 27.39 -3.78
N PHE A 312 14.08 26.68 -4.27
CA PHE A 312 14.22 25.38 -4.90
C PHE A 312 14.94 25.48 -6.25
N GLU A 313 14.55 26.46 -7.07
CA GLU A 313 15.10 26.69 -8.40
C GLU A 313 16.58 27.09 -8.32
N LYS A 314 16.92 28.01 -7.41
CA LYS A 314 18.32 28.41 -7.19
C LYS A 314 19.19 27.24 -6.74
N LYS A 315 18.68 26.40 -5.83
CA LYS A 315 19.44 25.25 -5.33
C LYS A 315 19.58 24.16 -6.42
N LYS A 316 18.56 23.97 -7.25
CA LYS A 316 18.62 23.10 -8.43
C LYS A 316 19.71 23.54 -9.41
N GLU A 317 19.82 24.83 -9.68
CA GLU A 317 20.87 25.40 -10.55
C GLU A 317 22.27 25.25 -9.93
N GLU A 318 22.40 25.47 -8.62
CA GLU A 318 23.67 25.33 -7.88
C GLU A 318 24.20 23.89 -7.88
N LEU A 319 23.30 22.90 -7.80
CA LEU A 319 23.62 21.48 -7.79
C LEU A 319 23.67 20.86 -9.20
N PHE A 320 23.61 21.67 -10.25
CA PHE A 320 23.67 21.17 -11.62
C PHE A 320 25.06 20.61 -11.92
N GLU A 321 25.08 19.37 -12.41
CA GLU A 321 26.29 18.70 -12.89
C GLU A 321 26.23 18.51 -14.40
N MET A 322 27.36 18.70 -15.08
CA MET A 322 27.52 18.47 -16.52
C MET A 322 27.70 16.96 -16.83
N VAL A 323 26.73 16.16 -16.39
CA VAL A 323 26.70 14.70 -16.58
C VAL A 323 25.37 14.32 -17.24
N SER A 324 25.39 13.33 -18.14
CA SER A 324 24.19 12.83 -18.80
C SER A 324 24.08 11.32 -18.63
N ILE A 325 23.25 10.89 -17.68
CA ILE A 325 22.92 9.48 -17.46
C ILE A 325 21.51 9.19 -18.00
N PRO A 326 21.28 8.04 -18.65
CA PRO A 326 19.95 7.64 -19.10
C PRO A 326 18.91 7.62 -17.98
N ALA A 327 17.66 7.95 -18.30
CA ALA A 327 16.56 7.88 -17.36
C ALA A 327 16.27 6.42 -16.97
N TRP A 328 16.36 6.11 -15.67
CA TRP A 328 16.12 4.75 -15.16
C TRP A 328 15.09 4.66 -14.03
N PHE A 329 14.60 5.80 -13.54
CA PHE A 329 13.50 5.85 -12.59
C PHE A 329 12.65 7.11 -12.82
N SER A 330 11.44 7.10 -12.27
CA SER A 330 10.61 8.28 -12.09
C SER A 330 10.29 8.46 -10.61
N VAL A 331 9.82 9.65 -10.22
CA VAL A 331 9.49 9.97 -8.83
C VAL A 331 8.13 10.62 -8.70
N ASP A 332 7.49 10.44 -7.55
CA ASP A 332 6.28 11.17 -7.16
C ASP A 332 6.32 11.51 -5.66
N SER A 333 5.44 12.43 -5.26
CA SER A 333 5.26 12.88 -3.87
C SER A 333 3.81 12.80 -3.38
N LYS A 334 2.99 11.94 -4.00
CA LYS A 334 1.53 11.86 -3.77
C LYS A 334 1.17 11.57 -2.31
N LEU A 335 2.00 10.76 -1.63
CA LEU A 335 1.80 10.36 -0.24
C LEU A 335 2.47 11.33 0.76
N GLY A 336 3.04 12.45 0.29
CA GLY A 336 3.86 13.34 1.12
C GLY A 336 5.29 12.83 1.35
N ASN A 337 5.60 11.60 0.94
CA ASN A 337 6.95 11.02 0.93
C ASN A 337 7.49 10.89 -0.50
N LEU A 338 8.80 10.66 -0.63
CA LEU A 338 9.44 10.49 -1.93
C LEU A 338 9.29 9.04 -2.40
N SER A 339 8.42 8.83 -3.39
CA SER A 339 8.25 7.53 -4.06
C SER A 339 9.15 7.45 -5.29
N VAL A 340 9.85 6.34 -5.46
CA VAL A 340 10.72 6.07 -6.60
C VAL A 340 10.20 4.86 -7.36
N HIS A 341 9.92 5.04 -8.65
CA HIS A 341 9.36 4.00 -9.51
C HIS A 341 10.39 3.45 -10.49
N LEU A 342 10.45 2.12 -10.56
CA LEU A 342 11.23 1.35 -11.52
C LEU A 342 10.26 0.64 -12.48
N ASP A 343 10.35 1.01 -13.75
CA ASP A 343 9.57 0.44 -14.85
C ASP A 343 10.54 -0.26 -15.83
N THR A 344 10.29 -1.54 -16.11
CA THR A 344 11.07 -2.34 -17.07
C THR A 344 10.61 -2.07 -18.52
N PRO A 345 11.51 -2.10 -19.52
CA PRO A 345 12.95 -2.32 -19.44
C PRO A 345 13.79 -1.07 -19.12
N GLN A 346 13.19 0.12 -19.07
CA GLN A 346 13.88 1.42 -19.02
C GLN A 346 14.75 1.57 -17.76
N CYS A 347 14.36 0.96 -16.64
CA CYS A 347 15.16 1.00 -15.42
C CYS A 347 16.56 0.39 -15.57
N PHE A 348 16.80 -0.51 -16.52
CA PHE A 348 18.13 -1.11 -16.73
C PHE A 348 18.99 -0.32 -17.75
N SER A 349 18.61 0.91 -18.10
CA SER A 349 19.34 1.72 -19.09
C SER A 349 20.57 2.45 -18.54
N ALA A 350 20.64 2.71 -17.22
CA ALA A 350 21.71 3.48 -16.60
C ALA A 350 22.84 2.60 -16.07
N GLU A 351 24.06 2.91 -16.51
CA GLU A 351 25.32 2.31 -16.06
C GLU A 351 26.30 3.41 -15.66
N MET A 352 27.07 3.17 -14.60
CA MET A 352 28.16 4.05 -14.15
C MET A 352 29.40 3.22 -13.87
N TYR A 353 30.57 3.84 -13.93
CA TYR A 353 31.81 3.18 -13.55
C TYR A 353 31.85 2.93 -12.04
N SER A 354 32.46 1.83 -11.64
CA SER A 354 32.65 1.48 -10.23
C SER A 354 33.40 2.58 -9.46
N ALA A 355 34.37 3.25 -10.11
CA ALA A 355 35.11 4.37 -9.57
C ALA A 355 34.20 5.57 -9.24
N ASP A 356 33.27 5.93 -10.13
CA ASP A 356 32.31 7.04 -9.92
C ASP A 356 31.32 6.75 -8.77
N LEU A 357 31.13 5.47 -8.45
CA LEU A 357 30.29 5.01 -7.35
C LEU A 357 31.08 4.79 -6.05
N ASN A 358 32.42 4.94 -6.06
CA ASN A 358 33.32 4.61 -4.96
C ASN A 358 33.25 3.12 -4.52
N ILE A 359 33.14 2.19 -5.48
CA ILE A 359 33.13 0.74 -5.22
C ILE A 359 34.56 0.20 -5.35
N THR A 360 35.17 -0.18 -4.23
CA THR A 360 36.57 -0.66 -4.19
C THR A 360 36.73 -2.15 -4.49
N GLU A 361 35.63 -2.90 -4.52
CA GLU A 361 35.65 -4.37 -4.73
C GLU A 361 35.76 -4.78 -6.20
N LYS A 362 35.58 -3.83 -7.13
CA LYS A 362 35.59 -4.03 -8.58
C LYS A 362 36.72 -3.25 -9.24
N ALA A 363 37.08 -3.62 -10.47
CA ALA A 363 38.02 -2.83 -11.25
C ALA A 363 37.40 -1.46 -11.55
N GLU A 364 38.19 -0.38 -11.55
CA GLU A 364 37.73 1.00 -11.70
C GLU A 364 36.91 1.23 -12.99
N ASP A 365 37.23 0.48 -14.05
CA ASP A 365 36.57 0.55 -15.37
C ASP A 365 35.31 -0.34 -15.48
N ASP A 366 34.97 -1.10 -14.43
CA ASP A 366 33.78 -1.97 -14.44
C ASP A 366 32.50 -1.14 -14.45
N LYS A 367 31.59 -1.47 -15.37
CA LYS A 367 30.27 -0.85 -15.44
C LYS A 367 29.29 -1.51 -14.49
N VAL A 368 28.64 -0.68 -13.68
CA VAL A 368 27.63 -1.09 -12.70
C VAL A 368 26.28 -0.58 -13.14
N ASN A 369 25.30 -1.48 -13.25
CA ASN A 369 23.92 -1.12 -13.58
C ASN A 369 23.20 -0.62 -12.32
N LEU A 370 22.74 0.63 -12.34
CA LEU A 370 22.20 1.30 -11.15
C LEU A 370 20.93 0.61 -10.62
N ALA A 371 19.99 0.23 -11.50
CA ALA A 371 18.76 -0.43 -11.08
C ALA A 371 19.01 -1.82 -10.51
N ARG A 372 19.88 -2.63 -11.14
CA ARG A 372 20.21 -3.97 -10.64
C ARG A 372 20.76 -3.92 -9.22
N GLU A 373 21.76 -3.08 -8.97
CA GLU A 373 22.36 -3.00 -7.63
C GLU A 373 21.42 -2.34 -6.61
N THR A 374 20.58 -1.38 -7.03
CA THR A 374 19.52 -0.82 -6.16
C THR A 374 18.50 -1.88 -5.74
N LEU A 375 18.05 -2.73 -6.68
CA LEU A 375 17.13 -3.83 -6.36
C LEU A 375 17.77 -4.85 -5.43
N LYS A 376 19.06 -5.18 -5.62
CA LYS A 376 19.81 -6.06 -4.69
C LYS A 376 19.86 -5.46 -3.28
N GLY A 377 20.12 -4.16 -3.18
CA GLY A 377 20.09 -3.44 -1.90
C GLY A 377 18.74 -3.51 -1.21
N LEU A 378 17.66 -3.18 -1.93
CA LEU A 378 16.29 -3.20 -1.40
C LEU A 378 15.84 -4.61 -0.96
N LEU A 379 16.29 -5.65 -1.69
CA LEU A 379 15.87 -7.05 -1.47
C LEU A 379 16.91 -7.89 -0.72
N ALA A 380 17.95 -7.26 -0.17
CA ALA A 380 19.03 -7.95 0.53
C ALA A 380 18.53 -8.77 1.72
N HIS A 381 17.67 -8.16 2.54
CA HIS A 381 17.09 -8.79 3.72
C HIS A 381 16.18 -9.98 3.36
N TRP A 382 15.36 -9.82 2.31
CA TRP A 382 14.52 -10.90 1.77
C TRP A 382 15.36 -12.07 1.24
N LEU A 383 16.42 -11.78 0.49
CA LEU A 383 17.29 -12.80 -0.08
C LEU A 383 18.05 -13.58 1.01
N SER A 384 18.49 -12.90 2.06
CA SER A 384 19.10 -13.52 3.24
C SER A 384 18.14 -14.52 3.90
N LYS A 385 16.91 -14.09 4.22
CA LYS A 385 15.90 -14.99 4.82
C LYS A 385 15.51 -16.16 3.93
N LYS A 386 15.45 -15.95 2.61
CA LYS A 386 15.15 -17.01 1.64
C LYS A 386 16.24 -18.09 1.60
N LYS A 387 17.52 -17.72 1.70
CA LYS A 387 18.65 -18.67 1.76
C LYS A 387 18.69 -19.49 3.05
N HIS A 388 18.27 -18.91 4.17
CA HIS A 388 18.26 -19.58 5.47
C HIS A 388 17.07 -20.53 5.69
N LYS A 389 16.11 -20.60 4.77
CA LYS A 389 15.04 -21.59 4.81
C LYS A 389 15.55 -22.88 4.16
N PRO A 390 15.83 -23.97 4.92
CA PRO A 390 16.15 -25.24 4.29
C PRO A 390 14.92 -25.66 3.48
N VAL A 391 15.13 -25.97 2.20
CA VAL A 391 14.15 -26.67 1.37
C VAL A 391 13.71 -27.90 2.18
N SER A 392 12.47 -27.88 2.67
CA SER A 392 11.89 -29.03 3.35
C SER A 392 11.84 -30.17 2.33
N GLN A 393 12.82 -31.07 2.42
CA GLN A 393 12.77 -32.37 1.79
C GLN A 393 11.46 -33.03 2.21
N SER A 394 10.63 -33.36 1.23
CA SER A 394 9.51 -34.27 1.38
C SER A 394 10.04 -35.59 1.94
N LEU A 395 9.85 -35.82 3.24
CA LEU A 395 9.96 -37.13 3.87
C LEU A 395 8.84 -38.02 3.32
N VAL A 396 9.13 -38.76 2.26
CA VAL A 396 8.35 -39.95 1.91
C VAL A 396 9.05 -41.12 2.58
N ASN A 397 8.51 -41.55 3.72
CA ASN A 397 8.91 -42.81 4.33
C ASN A 397 8.39 -43.98 3.48
N GLY A 398 9.34 -44.69 2.88
CA GLY A 398 9.45 -46.15 2.94
C GLY A 398 8.39 -46.99 2.24
N GLU A 399 8.75 -47.51 1.06
CA GLU A 399 8.44 -48.88 0.66
C GLU A 399 9.53 -49.37 -0.31
N ILE A 400 10.22 -50.46 0.07
CA ILE A 400 11.19 -51.16 -0.78
C ILE A 400 10.41 -52.01 -1.78
N PRO A 401 10.80 -52.02 -3.06
CA PRO A 401 11.03 -53.33 -3.68
C PRO A 401 12.33 -53.40 -4.48
N SER A 402 12.97 -54.56 -4.31
CA SER A 402 14.01 -55.14 -5.13
C SER A 402 13.59 -55.34 -6.59
N GLY A 403 14.55 -55.16 -7.52
CA GLY A 403 14.57 -55.91 -8.79
C GLY A 403 14.66 -55.09 -10.08
N ARG A 404 15.87 -55.08 -10.65
CA ARG A 404 16.26 -55.11 -12.08
C ARG A 404 15.47 -54.32 -13.16
N ASP A 405 16.30 -53.56 -13.90
CA ASP A 405 16.39 -53.41 -15.36
C ASP A 405 15.82 -52.17 -16.09
N ILE A 406 16.79 -51.34 -16.53
CA ILE A 406 17.03 -50.82 -17.90
C ILE A 406 16.11 -49.71 -18.47
N SER A 407 16.67 -48.49 -18.52
CA SER A 407 16.91 -47.65 -19.73
C SER A 407 16.54 -46.17 -19.56
N THR A 408 17.49 -45.36 -19.10
CA THR A 408 17.48 -43.90 -19.26
C THR A 408 18.35 -43.52 -20.45
N ARG A 409 17.74 -43.00 -21.51
CA ARG A 409 18.45 -42.31 -22.60
C ARG A 409 18.76 -40.87 -22.17
N SER A 410 20.05 -40.62 -22.07
CA SER A 410 20.75 -39.33 -21.98
C SER A 410 20.38 -38.38 -23.13
N ILE A 411 20.19 -37.09 -22.82
CA ILE A 411 20.50 -35.99 -23.74
C ILE A 411 21.40 -34.99 -22.98
N THR A 412 22.51 -34.72 -23.62
CA THR A 412 23.75 -34.08 -23.19
C THR A 412 23.64 -32.58 -22.93
N LEU A 413 24.10 -32.15 -21.75
CA LEU A 413 24.57 -30.78 -21.47
C LEU A 413 25.87 -30.53 -22.22
N SER A 414 25.90 -29.54 -23.11
CA SER A 414 27.14 -29.02 -23.67
C SER A 414 27.70 -27.95 -22.74
N LYS A 415 28.94 -28.18 -22.35
CA LYS A 415 29.81 -27.40 -21.48
C LYS A 415 30.13 -26.06 -22.14
N VAL A 416 29.68 -24.96 -21.56
CA VAL A 416 30.25 -23.63 -21.78
C VAL A 416 30.90 -23.21 -20.48
N GLU A 417 32.19 -22.89 -20.56
CA GLU A 417 33.07 -22.52 -19.46
C GLU A 417 32.52 -21.28 -18.75
N ALA A 418 32.17 -21.45 -17.47
CA ALA A 418 31.89 -20.35 -16.56
C ALA A 418 33.13 -20.14 -15.70
N ASP A 419 33.99 -19.21 -16.15
CA ASP A 419 34.99 -18.58 -15.32
C ASP A 419 34.30 -17.43 -14.56
N GLY A 420 34.48 -17.37 -13.24
CA GLY A 420 34.15 -16.19 -12.42
C GLY A 420 33.16 -16.40 -11.27
N ASN A 421 33.69 -16.78 -10.11
CA ASN A 421 33.33 -16.28 -8.77
C ASN A 421 31.84 -16.18 -8.38
N ALA A 422 31.16 -17.33 -8.22
CA ALA A 422 29.75 -17.40 -7.81
C ALA A 422 29.47 -16.97 -6.34
N GLU A 423 30.49 -16.77 -5.51
CA GLU A 423 30.31 -16.44 -4.08
C GLU A 423 30.13 -14.93 -3.80
N ASN A 424 30.65 -14.04 -4.67
CA ASN A 424 30.54 -12.59 -4.48
C ASN A 424 29.25 -11.96 -5.05
N ASP A 425 28.39 -12.74 -5.72
CA ASP A 425 27.28 -12.19 -6.53
C ASP A 425 26.07 -11.71 -5.69
N CYS A 426 26.13 -11.94 -4.38
CA CYS A 426 25.12 -11.52 -3.40
C CYS A 426 25.57 -10.35 -2.51
N ALA A 427 26.80 -9.84 -2.70
CA ALA A 427 27.29 -8.70 -1.95
C ALA A 427 26.54 -7.43 -2.38
N VAL A 428 26.00 -6.70 -1.40
CA VAL A 428 25.44 -5.37 -1.60
C VAL A 428 26.55 -4.37 -1.36
N TYR A 429 26.87 -3.56 -2.37
CA TYR A 429 27.90 -2.54 -2.22
C TYR A 429 27.39 -1.39 -1.33
N PRO A 430 28.29 -0.71 -0.56
CA PRO A 430 27.90 0.39 0.32
C PRO A 430 27.06 1.51 -0.33
N PRO A 431 27.25 1.90 -1.60
CA PRO A 431 26.40 2.89 -2.29
C PRO A 431 24.94 2.44 -2.54
N PHE A 432 24.62 1.17 -2.27
CA PHE A 432 23.32 0.55 -2.46
C PHE A 432 22.78 -0.09 -1.16
N GLU A 433 23.40 0.18 -0.01
CA GLU A 433 23.01 -0.40 1.27
C GLU A 433 21.91 0.42 1.95
N PHE A 434 20.67 -0.06 1.91
CA PHE A 434 19.54 0.63 2.53
C PHE A 434 19.51 0.47 4.05
N SER A 435 19.12 1.54 4.74
CA SER A 435 18.94 1.56 6.19
C SER A 435 17.96 0.49 6.67
N THR A 436 18.31 -0.24 7.71
CA THR A 436 17.39 -1.17 8.42
C THR A 436 16.69 -0.50 9.60
N VAL A 437 17.17 0.67 10.04
CA VAL A 437 16.59 1.47 11.14
C VAL A 437 15.43 2.32 10.62
N THR A 438 15.59 2.90 9.44
CA THR A 438 14.58 3.68 8.69
C THR A 438 14.33 3.01 7.33
N PRO A 439 13.81 1.77 7.33
CA PRO A 439 13.69 0.98 6.12
C PRO A 439 12.68 1.61 5.14
N PRO A 440 13.02 1.70 3.85
CA PRO A 440 12.05 2.02 2.81
C PRO A 440 10.91 1.01 2.77
N SER A 441 9.79 1.47 2.20
CA SER A 441 8.63 0.62 1.95
C SER A 441 8.51 0.30 0.47
N ILE A 442 8.34 -0.97 0.13
CA ILE A 442 8.10 -1.41 -1.24
C ILE A 442 6.61 -1.35 -1.52
N ILE A 443 6.25 -0.80 -2.69
CA ILE A 443 4.91 -0.87 -3.26
C ILE A 443 5.01 -1.56 -4.62
N THR A 444 4.38 -2.73 -4.76
CA THR A 444 4.42 -3.50 -6.00
C THR A 444 3.23 -4.44 -6.08
N GLU A 445 3.07 -5.07 -7.25
CA GLU A 445 2.17 -6.20 -7.46
C GLU A 445 2.90 -7.29 -8.26
N GLY A 446 2.62 -8.56 -7.98
CA GLY A 446 3.08 -9.67 -8.79
C GLY A 446 2.03 -10.13 -9.79
N SER A 447 2.02 -11.42 -10.09
CA SER A 447 1.04 -12.02 -11.02
C SER A 447 -0.37 -12.14 -10.42
N HIS A 448 -0.49 -12.18 -9.09
CA HIS A 448 -1.75 -12.37 -8.38
C HIS A 448 -1.83 -11.39 -7.19
N ASN A 449 -3.00 -11.22 -6.57
CA ASN A 449 -3.22 -10.41 -5.35
C ASN A 449 -3.14 -8.87 -5.44
N GLY A 450 -2.92 -8.27 -6.62
CA GLY A 450 -2.92 -6.81 -6.77
C GLY A 450 -1.83 -6.11 -5.95
N GLN A 451 -1.91 -4.79 -5.83
CA GLN A 451 -0.88 -4.01 -5.14
C GLN A 451 -0.85 -4.26 -3.62
N TRP A 452 0.35 -4.20 -3.07
CA TRP A 452 0.62 -4.28 -1.64
C TRP A 452 1.77 -3.35 -1.26
N ARG A 453 1.84 -2.99 0.03
CA ARG A 453 2.92 -2.21 0.66
C ARG A 453 3.49 -2.96 1.85
N LYS A 454 4.82 -3.05 1.96
CA LYS A 454 5.55 -3.55 3.15
C LYS A 454 6.92 -2.90 3.28
N LYS A 455 7.45 -2.80 4.49
CA LYS A 455 8.87 -2.40 4.69
C LYS A 455 9.82 -3.50 4.21
N ILE A 456 11.01 -3.12 3.75
CA ILE A 456 12.04 -4.10 3.33
C ILE A 456 12.42 -5.09 4.47
N THR A 457 12.29 -4.68 5.73
CA THR A 457 12.57 -5.47 6.93
C THR A 457 11.42 -6.41 7.32
N GLU A 458 10.19 -6.14 6.84
CA GLU A 458 9.01 -6.97 7.12
C GLU A 458 8.91 -8.18 6.19
N MET A 459 9.62 -8.14 5.06
CA MET A 459 9.64 -9.27 4.13
C MET A 459 10.35 -10.47 4.76
N ASP A 460 9.83 -11.68 4.51
CA ASP A 460 10.25 -12.90 5.21
C ASP A 460 10.92 -13.94 4.29
N GLY A 461 11.04 -13.64 2.99
CA GLY A 461 11.67 -14.53 2.01
C GLY A 461 10.69 -15.50 1.36
N THR A 462 9.41 -15.49 1.76
CA THR A 462 8.37 -16.35 1.16
C THR A 462 7.75 -15.77 -0.09
N GLU A 463 7.88 -14.45 -0.29
CA GLU A 463 7.33 -13.77 -1.46
C GLU A 463 7.88 -14.40 -2.76
N ASP A 464 6.97 -14.71 -3.68
CA ASP A 464 7.24 -15.39 -4.95
C ASP A 464 6.74 -14.57 -6.16
N GLU A 465 6.60 -15.19 -7.34
CA GLU A 465 6.10 -14.55 -8.57
C GLU A 465 4.65 -14.03 -8.45
N LYS A 466 3.91 -14.43 -7.42
CA LYS A 466 2.58 -13.90 -7.12
C LYS A 466 2.67 -12.54 -6.48
N ASP A 467 3.72 -12.28 -5.70
CA ASP A 467 3.88 -11.05 -4.93
C ASP A 467 4.81 -10.05 -5.62
N LEU A 468 5.87 -10.53 -6.29
CA LEU A 468 6.88 -9.71 -6.94
C LEU A 468 6.80 -9.80 -8.46
N PRO A 469 7.13 -8.71 -9.20
CA PRO A 469 7.23 -8.76 -10.64
C PRO A 469 8.31 -9.75 -11.09
N TRP A 470 8.03 -10.52 -12.14
CA TRP A 470 8.96 -11.51 -12.69
C TRP A 470 10.34 -10.90 -13.00
N TRP A 471 10.37 -9.74 -13.64
CA TRP A 471 11.64 -9.09 -14.02
C TRP A 471 12.51 -8.69 -12.82
N VAL A 472 11.90 -8.45 -11.66
CA VAL A 472 12.63 -8.20 -10.40
C VAL A 472 13.25 -9.51 -9.90
N LEU A 473 12.46 -10.58 -9.89
CA LEU A 473 12.94 -11.90 -9.48
C LEU A 473 14.06 -12.42 -10.39
N ASP A 474 13.94 -12.27 -11.72
CA ASP A 474 14.96 -12.68 -12.67
C ASP A 474 16.27 -11.90 -12.48
N CYS A 475 16.15 -10.58 -12.24
CA CYS A 475 17.29 -9.72 -11.94
C CYS A 475 18.02 -10.14 -10.66
N ILE A 476 17.29 -10.53 -9.62
CA ILE A 476 17.86 -10.81 -8.29
C ILE A 476 18.35 -12.25 -8.15
N LEU A 477 17.62 -13.21 -8.70
CA LEU A 477 17.92 -14.63 -8.55
C LEU A 477 18.87 -15.15 -9.63
N HIS A 478 18.79 -14.60 -10.85
CA HIS A 478 19.56 -15.10 -12.00
C HIS A 478 20.53 -14.06 -12.57
N ASN A 479 20.58 -12.85 -12.01
CA ASN A 479 21.39 -11.74 -12.53
C ASN A 479 21.10 -11.42 -14.00
N ARG A 480 19.88 -11.69 -14.46
CA ARG A 480 19.43 -11.44 -15.84
C ARG A 480 18.62 -10.16 -15.91
N MET A 481 18.98 -9.29 -16.84
CA MET A 481 18.23 -8.09 -17.15
C MET A 481 17.47 -8.29 -18.45
N PRO A 482 16.22 -7.81 -18.56
CA PRO A 482 15.49 -7.82 -19.81
C PRO A 482 16.32 -7.21 -20.94
N PRO A 483 16.30 -7.81 -22.14
CA PRO A 483 17.06 -7.27 -23.27
C PRO A 483 16.62 -5.83 -23.53
N ARG A 484 17.59 -4.95 -23.83
CA ARG A 484 17.29 -3.60 -24.31
C ARG A 484 16.53 -3.75 -25.62
N GLU A 485 15.21 -3.59 -25.60
CA GLU A 485 14.46 -3.38 -26.83
C GLU A 485 15.04 -2.11 -27.45
N HIS A 486 15.79 -2.26 -28.54
CA HIS A 486 16.27 -1.13 -29.31
C HIS A 486 15.03 -0.43 -29.87
N THR A 487 14.56 0.62 -29.18
CA THR A 487 13.66 1.61 -29.74
C THR A 487 14.39 2.22 -30.95
N LYS A 488 14.07 1.69 -32.13
CA LYS A 488 14.39 2.31 -33.42
C LYS A 488 13.49 3.50 -33.66
#